data_AF-A0A653BE25-F1
#
_entry.id   AF-A0A653BE25-F1
#
_cell.length_a   1.000
_cell.length_b   1.000
_cell.length_c   1.000
_cell.angle_alpha   90.00
_cell.angle_beta   90.00
_cell.angle_gamma   90.00
#
_symmetry.space_group_name_H-M   'P 1'
#
loop_
_entity.id
_entity.type
_entity.pdbx_description
1 polymer ?
#
loop_
_entity_poly.entity_id
_entity_poly.type
_entity_poly.pdbx_seq_one_letter_code
_entity_poly.pdbx_strand_id
1 'polypeptide(L)'
;MKYFYIVAIFSCLFVKVHLLYQNEISLKCNGKRFENVTLTAYYPDYNEEQKAGGYLDKKGKLLNSLQDYIDNRAEYVTLSMDEGLGIPYGTKVCIPELNGHFGHRIVLEVRDSSFDLSGSGYSRADICVRSEIDSYDAIVNRVVSLVFV
;
A
#
# COMPACT_ATOMS: atom_id res chain seq x y z
N MET A 1 -18.13 -17.43 -42.37
CA MET A 1 -18.06 -16.12 -41.67
C MET A 1 -18.42 -16.18 -40.18
N LYS A 2 -19.55 -16.74 -39.73
CA LYS A 2 -19.95 -16.77 -38.31
C LYS A 2 -18.91 -17.37 -37.33
N TYR A 3 -18.26 -18.46 -37.70
CA TYR A 3 -17.22 -19.11 -36.87
C TYR A 3 -15.97 -18.25 -36.66
N PHE A 4 -15.63 -17.39 -37.63
CA PHE A 4 -14.45 -16.53 -37.53
C PHE A 4 -14.62 -15.44 -36.45
N TYR A 5 -15.84 -14.91 -36.32
CA TYR A 5 -16.17 -13.94 -35.27
C TYR A 5 -16.14 -14.56 -33.86
N ILE A 6 -16.59 -15.80 -33.71
CA ILE A 6 -16.58 -16.50 -32.41
C ILE A 6 -15.15 -16.78 -31.95
N VAL A 7 -14.27 -17.24 -32.86
CA VAL A 7 -12.84 -17.48 -32.57
C VAL A 7 -12.12 -16.18 -32.24
N ALA A 8 -12.40 -15.09 -32.97
CA ALA A 8 -11.82 -13.77 -32.69
C ALA A 8 -12.23 -13.22 -31.32
N ILE A 9 -13.50 -13.39 -30.91
CA ILE A 9 -13.99 -12.96 -29.60
C ILE A 9 -13.31 -13.76 -28.46
N PHE A 10 -13.21 -15.08 -28.60
CA PHE A 10 -12.53 -15.93 -27.60
C PHE A 10 -11.05 -15.59 -27.46
N SER A 11 -10.36 -15.33 -28.58
CA SER A 11 -8.96 -14.89 -28.59
C SER A 11 -8.77 -13.54 -27.87
N CYS A 12 -9.64 -12.56 -28.15
CA CYS A 12 -9.60 -11.26 -27.47
C CYS A 12 -9.88 -11.37 -25.96
N LEU A 13 -10.78 -12.26 -25.54
CA LEU A 13 -11.05 -12.52 -24.12
C LEU A 13 -9.83 -13.15 -23.43
N PHE A 14 -9.18 -14.13 -24.06
CA PHE A 14 -7.95 -14.74 -23.53
C PHE A 14 -6.80 -13.74 -23.36
N VAL A 15 -6.59 -12.87 -24.36
CA VAL A 15 -5.55 -11.82 -24.29
C VAL A 15 -5.82 -10.84 -23.15
N LYS A 16 -7.09 -10.43 -22.95
CA LYS A 16 -7.46 -9.56 -21.84
C LYS A 16 -7.24 -10.22 -20.49
N VAL A 17 -7.61 -11.50 -20.34
CA VAL A 17 -7.39 -12.25 -19.10
C VAL A 17 -5.89 -12.40 -18.81
N HIS A 18 -5.06 -12.68 -19.81
CA HIS A 18 -3.60 -12.73 -19.63
C HIS A 18 -2.97 -11.38 -19.29
N LEU A 19 -3.45 -10.28 -19.88
CA LEU A 19 -2.99 -8.93 -19.54
C LEU A 19 -3.36 -8.53 -18.12
N LEU A 20 -4.57 -8.87 -17.67
CA LEU A 20 -5.00 -8.68 -16.28
C LEU A 20 -4.16 -9.51 -15.31
N TYR A 21 -3.91 -10.78 -15.65
CA TYR A 21 -3.10 -11.71 -14.86
C TYR A 21 -1.63 -11.30 -14.76
N GLN A 22 -1.01 -10.84 -15.85
CA GLN A 22 0.38 -10.34 -15.81
C GLN A 22 0.53 -9.05 -14.98
N ASN A 23 -0.50 -8.20 -14.96
CA ASN A 23 -0.49 -6.99 -14.13
C ASN A 23 -0.60 -7.30 -12.63
N GLU A 24 -1.29 -8.38 -12.24
CA GLU A 24 -1.35 -8.82 -10.83
C GLU A 24 -0.07 -9.51 -10.35
N ILE A 25 0.66 -10.20 -11.23
CA ILE A 25 1.82 -11.02 -10.83
C ILE A 25 3.14 -10.25 -10.81
N SER A 26 3.22 -9.09 -11.45
CA SER A 26 4.46 -8.31 -11.44
C SER A 26 4.67 -7.64 -10.07
N LEU A 27 5.44 -8.31 -9.21
CA LEU A 27 5.90 -7.78 -7.91
C LEU A 27 6.84 -6.56 -8.04
N LYS A 28 7.25 -6.22 -9.27
CA LYS A 28 8.19 -5.14 -9.56
C LYS A 28 7.56 -3.77 -9.33
N CYS A 29 8.26 -2.92 -8.59
CA CYS A 29 7.93 -1.50 -8.50
C CYS A 29 8.68 -0.71 -9.56
N ASN A 30 7.99 0.19 -10.29
CA ASN A 30 8.59 1.09 -11.27
C ASN A 30 8.26 2.52 -10.86
N GLY A 31 9.23 3.43 -10.86
CA GLY A 31 8.99 4.81 -10.45
C GLY A 31 10.21 5.47 -9.82
N LYS A 32 10.01 6.63 -9.18
CA LYS A 32 11.10 7.33 -8.48
C LYS A 32 11.42 6.60 -7.19
N ARG A 33 12.67 6.15 -7.07
CA ARG A 33 13.13 5.30 -5.97
C ARG A 33 13.89 6.09 -4.90
N PHE A 34 13.60 5.76 -3.65
CA PHE A 34 14.31 6.22 -2.46
C PHE A 34 14.75 5.00 -1.67
N GLU A 35 16.05 4.91 -1.42
CA GLU A 35 16.68 3.81 -0.69
C GLU A 35 16.89 4.18 0.77
N ASN A 36 17.19 3.17 1.59
CA ASN A 36 17.55 3.34 3.00
C ASN A 36 16.46 4.05 3.82
N VAL A 37 15.19 3.75 3.53
CA VAL A 37 14.06 4.29 4.27
C VAL A 37 13.75 3.39 5.45
N THR A 38 13.77 3.93 6.67
CA THR A 38 13.33 3.21 7.86
C THR A 38 11.80 3.12 7.84
N LEU A 39 11.27 1.92 7.63
CA LEU A 39 9.85 1.62 7.78
C LEU A 39 9.57 1.22 9.22
N THR A 40 8.56 1.82 9.84
CA THR A 40 8.03 1.35 11.13
C THR A 40 6.53 1.14 11.07
N ALA A 41 6.00 0.22 11.88
CA ALA A 41 4.57 -0.01 11.96
C ALA A 41 3.93 0.91 13.03
N TYR A 42 2.72 1.38 12.75
CA TYR A 42 1.84 1.94 13.77
C TYR A 42 0.48 1.26 13.68
N TYR A 43 -0.19 1.09 14.82
CA TYR A 43 -1.54 0.57 14.89
C TYR A 43 -2.40 1.52 15.72
N PRO A 44 -3.65 1.79 15.29
CA PRO A 44 -4.55 2.56 16.11
C PRO A 44 -5.00 1.76 17.34
N ASP A 45 -5.06 2.40 18.50
CA ASP A 45 -5.52 1.75 19.74
C ASP A 45 -7.06 1.69 19.76
N TYR A 46 -7.66 0.57 19.37
CA TYR A 46 -9.12 0.39 19.28
C TYR A 46 -9.80 0.26 20.65
N ASN A 47 -9.58 1.20 21.56
CA ASN A 47 -10.35 1.31 22.79
C ASN A 47 -11.79 1.77 22.49
N GLU A 48 -12.73 1.34 23.35
CA GLU A 48 -14.15 1.18 23.01
C GLU A 48 -14.89 2.47 22.63
N GLU A 49 -14.40 3.64 23.05
CA GLU A 49 -15.06 4.93 22.86
C GLU A 49 -14.97 5.47 21.41
N GLN A 50 -14.10 4.93 20.56
CA GLN A 50 -13.92 5.35 19.15
C GLN A 50 -14.48 4.35 18.12
N LYS A 51 -15.07 3.23 18.58
CA LYS A 51 -15.52 2.10 17.75
C LYS A 51 -16.60 2.43 16.71
N ALA A 52 -17.33 3.55 16.82
CA ALA A 52 -18.40 3.87 15.87
C ALA A 52 -17.89 4.42 14.53
N GLY A 53 -16.68 4.99 14.48
CA GLY A 53 -16.19 5.74 13.33
C GLY A 53 -14.81 5.36 12.82
N GLY A 54 -14.07 4.49 13.53
CA GLY A 54 -12.70 4.12 13.16
C GLY A 54 -11.69 5.27 13.29
N TYR A 55 -10.42 4.97 13.08
CA TYR A 55 -9.37 5.98 13.05
C TYR A 55 -9.27 6.64 11.70
N LEU A 56 -9.04 7.95 11.71
CA LEU A 56 -9.02 8.78 10.51
C LEU A 56 -7.61 9.28 10.22
N ASP A 57 -7.28 9.41 8.94
CA ASP A 57 -6.09 10.11 8.45
C ASP A 57 -6.23 11.64 8.62
N LYS A 58 -5.16 12.38 8.28
CA LYS A 58 -5.14 13.86 8.32
C LYS A 58 -6.26 14.57 7.52
N LYS A 59 -7.01 13.88 6.67
CA LYS A 59 -8.16 14.42 5.93
C LYS A 59 -9.51 13.90 6.44
N GLY A 60 -9.55 13.18 7.55
CA GLY A 60 -10.78 12.65 8.12
C GLY A 60 -11.30 11.41 7.38
N LYS A 61 -10.47 10.69 6.62
CA LYS A 61 -10.83 9.43 5.97
C LYS A 61 -10.32 8.25 6.78
N LEU A 62 -11.06 7.13 6.78
CA LEU A 62 -10.65 5.92 7.48
C LEU A 62 -9.23 5.48 7.09
N LEU A 63 -8.41 5.20 8.09
CA LEU A 63 -7.14 4.49 7.90
C LEU A 63 -7.42 3.08 7.39
N ASN A 64 -6.58 2.64 6.44
CA ASN A 64 -6.61 1.28 5.92
C ASN A 64 -5.33 0.56 6.32
N SER A 65 -5.47 -0.53 7.08
CA SER A 65 -4.33 -1.33 7.53
C SER A 65 -3.79 -2.24 6.43
N LEU A 66 -2.53 -2.66 6.57
CA LEU A 66 -1.91 -3.67 5.72
C LEU A 66 -2.75 -4.95 5.68
N GLN A 67 -3.23 -5.41 6.83
CA GLN A 67 -4.03 -6.62 6.90
C GLN A 67 -5.40 -6.45 6.23
N ASP A 68 -6.04 -5.27 6.32
CA ASP A 68 -7.30 -5.04 5.60
C ASP A 68 -7.11 -5.10 4.09
N TYR A 69 -5.97 -4.62 3.58
CA TYR A 69 -5.61 -4.77 2.18
C TYR A 69 -5.38 -6.24 1.79
N ILE A 70 -4.60 -6.99 2.58
CA ILE A 70 -4.32 -8.42 2.32
C ILE A 70 -5.61 -9.25 2.33
N ASP A 71 -6.53 -8.93 3.22
CA ASP A 71 -7.85 -9.57 3.31
C ASP A 71 -8.83 -9.12 2.21
N ASN A 72 -8.40 -8.27 1.27
CA ASN A 72 -9.23 -7.66 0.21
C ASN A 72 -10.40 -6.82 0.76
N ARG A 73 -10.23 -6.20 1.92
CA ARG A 73 -11.19 -5.31 2.58
C ARG A 73 -10.87 -3.82 2.37
N ALA A 74 -9.71 -3.50 1.80
CA ALA A 74 -9.30 -2.15 1.44
C ALA A 74 -8.60 -2.12 0.08
N GLU A 75 -8.71 -1.00 -0.63
CA GLU A 75 -8.09 -0.80 -1.96
C GLU A 75 -6.63 -0.35 -1.89
N TYR A 76 -6.17 0.09 -0.71
CA TYR A 76 -4.80 0.52 -0.45
C TYR A 76 -4.46 0.39 1.04
N VAL A 77 -3.17 0.45 1.34
CA VAL A 77 -2.62 0.57 2.70
C VAL A 77 -2.27 2.02 2.97
N THR A 78 -2.63 2.52 4.15
CA THR A 78 -2.26 3.89 4.55
C THR A 78 -0.80 3.95 4.95
N LEU A 79 -0.07 4.87 4.32
CA LEU A 79 1.31 5.20 4.61
C LEU A 79 1.39 6.63 5.14
N SER A 80 2.15 6.80 6.21
CA SER A 80 2.44 8.09 6.83
C SER A 80 3.86 8.49 6.50
N MET A 81 4.06 9.75 6.13
CA MET A 81 5.38 10.32 5.81
C MET A 81 5.47 11.75 6.32
N ASP A 82 6.69 12.30 6.32
CA ASP A 82 6.95 13.70 6.69
C ASP A 82 6.08 14.67 5.88
N GLU A 83 5.22 15.42 6.59
CA GLU A 83 4.35 16.45 6.00
C GLU A 83 5.16 17.55 5.29
N GLY A 84 6.38 17.84 5.76
CA GLY A 84 7.26 18.85 5.17
C GLY A 84 7.67 18.57 3.72
N LEU A 85 7.51 17.32 3.25
CA LEU A 85 7.76 16.96 1.86
C LEU A 85 6.71 17.50 0.88
N GLY A 86 5.53 17.91 1.36
CA GLY A 86 4.45 18.39 0.50
C GLY A 86 3.93 17.35 -0.50
N ILE A 87 4.05 16.05 -0.17
CA ILE A 87 3.59 14.95 -1.04
C ILE A 87 2.06 15.09 -1.23
N PRO A 88 1.56 15.08 -2.48
CA PRO A 88 0.12 15.12 -2.72
C PRO A 88 -0.59 13.95 -2.03
N TYR A 89 -1.69 14.25 -1.35
CA TYR A 89 -2.50 13.23 -0.66
C TYR A 89 -2.98 12.14 -1.62
N GLY A 90 -2.82 10.86 -1.23
CA GLY A 90 -3.14 9.71 -2.07
C GLY A 90 -2.04 9.34 -3.06
N THR A 91 -0.86 9.96 -2.97
CA THR A 91 0.30 9.57 -3.79
C THR A 91 0.63 8.11 -3.56
N LYS A 92 0.70 7.33 -4.65
CA LYS A 92 0.94 5.90 -4.58
C LYS A 92 2.42 5.62 -4.34
N VAL A 93 2.68 4.66 -3.47
CA VAL A 93 4.02 4.15 -3.14
C VAL A 93 3.99 2.62 -3.22
N CYS A 94 5.08 2.07 -3.70
CA CYS A 94 5.31 0.63 -3.82
C CYS A 94 6.57 0.29 -3.03
N ILE A 95 6.51 -0.76 -2.22
CA ILE A 95 7.65 -1.26 -1.43
C ILE A 95 7.97 -2.67 -1.94
N PRO A 96 9.06 -2.86 -2.72
CA PRO A 96 9.41 -4.16 -3.28
C PRO A 96 9.55 -5.28 -2.24
N GLU A 97 10.03 -4.94 -1.04
CA GLU A 97 10.24 -5.87 0.06
C GLU A 97 8.92 -6.41 0.59
N LEU A 98 7.89 -5.56 0.74
CA LEU A 98 6.54 -6.00 1.12
C LEU A 98 5.94 -6.91 0.03
N ASN A 99 6.06 -6.52 -1.25
CA ASN A 99 5.55 -7.34 -2.35
C ASN A 99 6.20 -8.74 -2.36
N GLY A 100 7.51 -8.80 -2.13
CA GLY A 100 8.25 -10.06 -2.06
C GLY A 100 7.83 -10.93 -0.86
N HIS A 101 7.54 -10.31 0.28
CA HIS A 101 7.11 -11.01 1.49
C HIS A 101 5.69 -11.58 1.37
N PHE A 102 4.73 -10.79 0.90
CA PHE A 102 3.33 -11.22 0.79
C PHE A 102 3.02 -11.96 -0.51
N GLY A 103 3.91 -11.93 -1.50
CA GLY A 103 3.75 -12.63 -2.78
C GLY A 103 2.72 -11.99 -3.72
N HIS A 104 2.28 -10.77 -3.44
CA HIS A 104 1.41 -9.97 -4.31
C HIS A 104 1.75 -8.48 -4.19
N ARG A 105 1.26 -7.67 -5.14
CA ARG A 105 1.50 -6.23 -5.13
C ARG A 105 0.69 -5.55 -4.03
N ILE A 106 1.38 -4.88 -3.09
CA ILE A 106 0.79 -4.01 -2.08
C ILE A 106 0.73 -2.59 -2.63
N VAL A 107 -0.48 -2.02 -2.69
CA VAL A 107 -0.69 -0.62 -3.06
C VAL A 107 -0.68 0.20 -1.76
N LEU A 108 0.32 1.05 -1.59
CA LEU A 108 0.37 2.00 -0.48
C LEU A 108 0.03 3.40 -0.97
N GLU A 109 -0.59 4.22 -0.11
CA GLU A 109 -0.87 5.61 -0.40
C GLU A 109 -0.44 6.52 0.74
N VAL A 110 0.31 7.58 0.40
CA VAL A 110 0.70 8.63 1.36
C VAL A 110 -0.51 9.48 1.68
N ARG A 111 -1.10 9.26 2.85
CA ARG A 111 -2.33 9.91 3.27
C ARG A 111 -2.23 10.58 4.62
N ASP A 112 -1.30 10.18 5.45
CA ASP A 112 -1.23 10.63 6.83
C ASP A 112 0.18 11.13 7.20
N SER A 113 0.33 11.67 8.41
CA SER A 113 1.59 12.13 8.99
C SER A 113 1.48 12.12 10.51
N SER A 114 2.61 12.15 11.21
CA SER A 114 2.66 12.30 12.66
C SER A 114 3.76 13.29 13.06
N PHE A 115 3.76 13.71 14.32
CA PHE A 115 4.81 14.57 14.85
C PHE A 115 6.20 13.90 14.78
N ASP A 116 6.27 12.58 14.99
CA ASP A 116 7.50 11.79 14.97
C ASP A 116 8.12 11.62 13.57
N LEU A 117 7.36 11.97 12.53
CA LEU A 117 7.81 12.00 11.13
C LEU A 117 8.28 13.40 10.70
N SER A 118 8.12 14.43 11.52
CA SER A 118 8.50 15.80 11.14
C SER A 118 10.01 15.92 10.93
N GLY A 119 10.42 16.39 9.75
CA GLY A 119 11.82 16.61 9.40
C GLY A 119 12.59 15.35 9.01
N SER A 120 11.95 14.17 8.94
CA SER A 120 12.60 12.96 8.45
C SER A 120 12.77 12.95 6.92
N GLY A 121 12.07 13.82 6.20
CA GLY A 121 12.01 13.78 4.75
C GLY A 121 11.69 12.37 4.24
N TYR A 122 12.44 11.91 3.25
CA TYR A 122 12.26 10.57 2.67
C TYR A 122 12.94 9.43 3.46
N SER A 123 13.60 9.70 4.60
CA SER A 123 14.35 8.66 5.32
C SER A 123 13.51 7.80 6.25
N ARG A 124 12.24 8.16 6.49
CA ARG A 124 11.31 7.42 7.34
C ARG A 124 9.91 7.41 6.75
N ALA A 125 9.21 6.29 6.94
CA ALA A 125 7.77 6.18 6.71
C ALA A 125 7.17 5.24 7.74
N ASP A 126 5.91 5.49 8.10
CA ASP A 126 5.17 4.62 9.03
C ASP A 126 4.00 3.96 8.30
N ILE A 127 3.85 2.64 8.44
CA ILE A 127 2.79 1.85 7.80
C ILE A 127 1.69 1.48 8.80
N CYS A 128 0.43 1.70 8.42
CA CYS A 128 -0.71 1.34 9.24
C CYS A 128 -0.89 -0.19 9.26
N VAL A 129 -0.84 -0.79 10.45
CA VAL A 129 -1.16 -2.20 10.70
C VAL A 129 -2.37 -2.32 11.62
N ARG A 130 -3.04 -3.47 11.59
CA ARG A 130 -4.34 -3.65 12.27
C ARG A 130 -4.20 -3.73 13.79
N SER A 131 -3.13 -4.31 14.30
CA SER A 131 -2.98 -4.58 15.73
C SER A 131 -1.53 -4.53 16.18
N GLU A 132 -1.35 -4.53 17.51
CA GLU A 132 -0.04 -4.70 18.13
C GLU A 132 0.67 -5.98 17.67
N ILE A 133 -0.06 -7.09 17.55
CA ILE A 133 0.51 -8.36 17.10
C ILE A 133 1.04 -8.24 15.66
N ASP A 134 0.30 -7.56 14.78
CA ASP A 134 0.73 -7.31 13.41
C ASP A 134 1.96 -6.40 13.33
N SER A 135 2.15 -5.53 14.34
CA SER A 135 3.34 -4.68 14.44
C SER A 135 4.62 -5.45 14.75
N TYR A 136 4.53 -6.73 15.11
CA TYR A 136 5.71 -7.58 15.38
C TYR A 136 6.28 -8.25 14.14
N ASP A 137 5.63 -8.16 12.99
CA ASP A 137 6.24 -8.65 11.74
C ASP A 137 7.47 -7.79 11.38
N ALA A 138 8.62 -8.44 11.24
CA ALA A 138 9.87 -7.76 10.91
C ALA A 138 9.83 -7.08 9.54
N ILE A 139 8.94 -7.48 8.62
CA ILE A 139 8.84 -6.84 7.30
C ILE A 139 8.36 -5.38 7.39
N VAL A 140 7.57 -5.04 8.41
CA VAL A 140 7.04 -3.68 8.63
C VAL A 140 7.91 -2.85 9.58
N ASN A 141 9.04 -3.39 10.07
CA ASN A 141 9.98 -2.70 10.96
C ASN A 141 11.44 -2.89 10.53
N ARG A 142 11.80 -2.34 9.37
CA ARG A 142 13.14 -2.49 8.79
C ARG A 142 13.44 -1.41 7.78
N VAL A 143 14.69 -1.38 7.33
CA VAL A 143 15.09 -0.56 6.19
C VAL A 143 14.56 -1.19 4.90
N VAL A 144 13.91 -0.36 4.07
CA VAL A 144 13.27 -0.72 2.79
C VAL A 144 13.53 0.33 1.71
N SER A 145 13.05 0.02 0.50
CA SER A 145 13.01 0.93 -0.63
C SER A 145 11.59 1.48 -0.84
N LEU A 146 11.42 2.79 -0.98
CA LEU A 146 10.16 3.39 -1.43
C LEU A 146 10.24 3.72 -2.92
N VAL A 147 9.24 3.27 -3.68
CA VAL A 147 9.11 3.59 -5.11
C VAL A 147 7.80 4.33 -5.36
N PHE A 148 7.90 5.62 -5.68
CA PHE A 148 6.76 6.47 -6.00
C PHE A 148 6.33 6.23 -7.46
N VAL A 149 5.08 5.80 -7.64
CA VAL A 149 4.49 5.29 -8.89
C VAL A 149 3.65 6.33 -9.63
#